data_AF-A0A378LVS0-F1
#
_entry.id   AF-A0A378LVS0-F1
#
_cell.length_a   1.000
_cell.length_b   1.000
_cell.length_c   1.000
_cell.angle_alpha   90.00
_cell.angle_beta   90.00
_cell.angle_gamma   90.00
#
_symmetry.space_group_name_H-M   'P 1'
#
loop_
_entity.id
_entity.type
_entity.pdbx_description
1 polymer ?
#
loop_
_entity_poly.entity_id
_entity_poly.type
_entity_poly.pdbx_seq_one_letter_code
_entity_poly.pdbx_strand_id
1 'polypeptide(L)'
;MKKIYAIVSPAYTKVGDGFTDLASYFALPFHTVAFEQISGYSLGHKVLFTESLETAKGMLESGIQTSKSDAKTAIQKAIIELDADDEEKITGFNKIYTVDYDKRYEQAENNFFKSLRIPKWSERAINAQNEATSGALDEMNIQYQQTKQATPEPALT
;
A
#
# COMPACT_ATOMS: atom_id res chain seq x y z
N MET A 1 6.51 0.49 22.52
CA MET A 1 5.76 0.86 21.30
C MET A 1 6.50 0.38 20.07
N LYS A 2 5.95 -0.61 19.39
CA LYS A 2 6.47 -1.19 18.16
C LYS A 2 5.88 -0.45 16.96
N LYS A 3 6.54 -0.54 15.81
CA LYS A 3 6.07 0.02 14.55
C LYS A 3 5.74 -1.11 13.58
N ILE A 4 4.62 -0.99 12.89
CA ILE A 4 4.21 -1.89 11.81
C ILE A 4 3.97 -1.03 10.58
N TYR A 5 4.38 -1.51 9.42
CA TYR A 5 4.22 -0.83 8.15
C TYR A 5 3.25 -1.61 7.28
N ALA A 6 2.12 -0.99 6.96
CA ALA A 6 1.08 -1.55 6.12
C ALA A 6 1.17 -0.97 4.70
N ILE A 7 1.44 -1.81 3.71
CA ILE A 7 1.33 -1.43 2.30
C ILE A 7 -0.13 -1.55 1.90
N VAL A 8 -0.72 -0.41 1.60
CA VAL A 8 -2.14 -0.26 1.25
C VAL A 8 -2.28 0.16 -0.21
N SER A 9 -3.31 -0.36 -0.88
CA SER A 9 -3.65 0.02 -2.25
C SER A 9 -4.95 0.81 -2.24
N PRO A 10 -5.19 1.66 -3.25
CA PRO A 10 -6.37 2.47 -3.22
C PRO A 10 -7.65 1.63 -3.33
N ALA A 11 -8.75 2.09 -2.74
CA ALA A 11 -10.06 1.54 -3.02
C ALA A 11 -10.42 1.81 -4.49
N TYR A 12 -11.09 0.83 -5.12
CA TYR A 12 -11.58 0.92 -6.50
C TYR A 12 -10.51 1.02 -7.60
N THR A 13 -9.23 0.78 -7.34
CA THR A 13 -8.26 0.54 -8.42
C THR A 13 -8.38 -0.89 -8.93
N LYS A 14 -9.27 -1.13 -9.90
CA LYS A 14 -9.13 -2.31 -10.75
C LYS A 14 -7.92 -2.11 -11.66
N VAL A 15 -6.83 -2.83 -11.38
CA VAL A 15 -5.75 -2.99 -12.35
C VAL A 15 -6.23 -4.01 -13.39
N GLY A 16 -6.82 -3.54 -14.49
CA GLY A 16 -7.26 -4.38 -15.61
C GLY A 16 -7.46 -3.59 -16.90
N ASP A 17 -6.75 -3.98 -17.97
CA ASP A 17 -6.79 -3.34 -19.30
C ASP A 17 -8.09 -3.62 -20.08
N GLY A 18 -9.26 -3.13 -19.62
CA GLY A 18 -10.53 -3.41 -20.30
C GLY A 18 -11.57 -2.28 -20.28
N PHE A 19 -12.23 -2.04 -21.43
CA PHE A 19 -13.33 -1.07 -21.62
C PHE A 19 -14.58 -1.33 -20.75
N THR A 20 -14.65 -2.42 -19.99
CA THR A 20 -15.70 -2.71 -19.00
C THR A 20 -15.54 -1.90 -17.70
N ASP A 21 -14.45 -1.14 -17.55
CA ASP A 21 -14.10 -0.43 -16.31
C ASP A 21 -15.03 0.75 -15.98
N LEU A 22 -15.72 1.30 -16.97
CA LEU A 22 -16.74 2.34 -16.77
C LEU A 22 -18.03 1.81 -16.11
N ALA A 23 -18.35 0.52 -16.25
CA ALA A 23 -19.53 -0.07 -15.62
C ALA A 23 -19.29 -0.40 -14.13
N SER A 24 -18.03 -0.66 -13.74
CA SER A 24 -17.60 -0.75 -12.33
C SER A 24 -17.84 0.56 -11.58
N TYR A 25 -17.85 1.68 -12.29
CA TYR A 25 -18.07 3.02 -11.75
C TYR A 25 -19.52 3.26 -11.29
N PHE A 26 -20.49 2.49 -11.79
CA PHE A 26 -21.92 2.71 -11.52
C PHE A 26 -22.59 1.60 -10.69
N ALA A 27 -21.95 0.45 -10.48
CA ALA A 27 -22.62 -0.75 -9.99
C ALA A 27 -22.58 -1.00 -8.47
N LEU A 28 -21.97 -0.14 -7.64
CA LEU A 28 -21.99 -0.33 -6.18
C LEU A 28 -22.40 0.92 -5.38
N PRO A 29 -23.58 1.53 -5.57
CA PRO A 29 -24.04 2.59 -4.67
C PRO A 29 -24.49 2.09 -3.28
N PHE A 30 -24.73 0.78 -3.10
CA PHE A 30 -25.42 0.25 -1.91
C PHE A 30 -24.54 -0.43 -0.85
N HIS A 31 -23.24 -0.65 -1.10
CA HIS A 31 -22.28 -1.13 -0.08
C HIS A 31 -21.16 -0.12 0.23
N THR A 32 -21.22 1.07 -0.36
CA THR A 32 -20.10 2.03 -0.46
C THR A 32 -20.17 3.18 0.55
N VAL A 33 -21.11 3.16 1.51
CA VAL A 33 -21.39 4.35 2.33
C VAL A 33 -20.63 4.39 3.68
N ALA A 34 -19.92 3.34 4.09
CA ALA A 34 -19.52 3.28 5.50
C ALA A 34 -18.08 3.71 5.86
N PHE A 35 -17.10 3.82 4.95
CA PHE A 35 -15.70 3.90 5.40
C PHE A 35 -14.81 4.80 4.53
N GLU A 36 -15.19 6.07 4.30
CA GLU A 36 -14.39 7.02 3.51
C GLU A 36 -13.39 8.05 4.19
N GLN A 37 -12.32 7.67 4.94
CA GLN A 37 -10.99 8.34 5.15
C GLN A 37 -9.91 7.37 5.78
N ILE A 38 -8.63 7.36 5.35
CA ILE A 38 -7.78 6.12 5.11
C ILE A 38 -8.41 5.19 4.04
N SER A 39 -9.64 5.51 3.71
CA SER A 39 -10.59 4.86 2.86
C SER A 39 -10.30 4.69 1.41
N GLY A 40 -9.64 5.68 0.84
CA GLY A 40 -9.19 5.60 -0.50
C GLY A 40 -8.09 4.56 -0.55
N TYR A 41 -7.63 3.97 0.56
CA TYR A 41 -6.49 3.09 0.74
C TYR A 41 -6.74 2.02 1.81
N SER A 42 -7.78 1.20 1.63
CA SER A 42 -7.96 -0.14 2.23
C SER A 42 -9.45 -0.44 2.41
N LEU A 43 -10.17 -0.59 1.31
CA LEU A 43 -11.48 -1.25 1.32
C LEU A 43 -11.53 -2.24 0.15
N GLY A 44 -11.36 -3.52 0.48
CA GLY A 44 -11.49 -4.65 -0.46
C GLY A 44 -10.19 -5.21 -1.04
N HIS A 45 -9.02 -4.66 -0.69
CA HIS A 45 -7.72 -5.15 -1.15
C HIS A 45 -6.86 -5.67 0.01
N LYS A 46 -6.14 -6.77 -0.22
CA LYS A 46 -5.21 -7.37 0.75
C LYS A 46 -4.14 -6.36 1.16
N VAL A 47 -4.06 -6.03 2.44
CA VAL A 47 -2.97 -5.24 3.02
C VAL A 47 -1.77 -6.15 3.30
N LEU A 48 -0.57 -5.68 2.97
CA LEU A 48 0.68 -6.38 3.28
C LEU A 48 1.35 -5.69 4.45
N PHE A 49 1.68 -6.45 5.50
CA PHE A 49 2.32 -5.93 6.69
C PHE A 49 3.79 -6.31 6.74
N THR A 50 4.63 -5.42 7.24
CA THR A 50 6.04 -5.66 7.51
C THR A 50 6.49 -4.87 8.75
N GLU A 51 7.54 -5.36 9.41
CA GLU A 51 8.11 -4.74 10.61
C GLU A 51 9.17 -3.67 10.28
N SER A 52 9.58 -3.54 9.00
CA SER A 52 10.61 -2.60 8.56
C SER A 52 10.12 -1.71 7.41
N LEU A 53 10.31 -0.40 7.58
CA LEU A 53 10.01 0.60 6.55
C LEU A 53 10.85 0.35 5.30
N GLU A 54 12.12 -0.03 5.47
CA GLU A 54 13.05 -0.33 4.39
C GLU A 54 12.55 -1.51 3.56
N THR A 55 12.05 -2.55 4.22
CA THR A 55 11.41 -3.69 3.53
C THR A 55 10.19 -3.24 2.75
N ALA A 56 9.30 -2.45 3.37
CA ALA A 56 8.11 -1.92 2.71
C ALA A 56 8.46 -1.07 1.47
N LYS A 57 9.44 -0.18 1.61
CA LYS A 57 9.95 0.65 0.52
C LYS A 57 10.54 -0.21 -0.59
N GLY A 58 11.42 -1.15 -0.25
CA GLY A 58 12.05 -2.05 -1.21
C GLY A 58 11.06 -2.85 -2.07
N MET A 59 9.94 -3.27 -1.48
CA MET A 59 8.87 -3.94 -2.23
C MET A 59 8.23 -3.03 -3.29
N LEU A 60 7.98 -1.75 -2.98
CA LEU A 60 7.42 -0.80 -3.94
C LEU A 60 8.46 -0.32 -4.97
N GLU A 61 9.70 -0.09 -4.55
CA GLU A 61 10.80 0.30 -5.44
C GLU A 61 11.10 -0.77 -6.50
N SER A 62 11.06 -2.05 -6.10
CA SER A 62 11.23 -3.18 -7.02
C SER A 62 10.16 -3.15 -8.13
N GLY A 63 8.91 -2.83 -7.77
CA GLY A 63 7.83 -2.62 -8.75
C GLY A 63 8.10 -1.45 -9.70
N ILE A 64 8.59 -0.33 -9.18
CA ILE A 64 8.95 0.85 -9.99
C ILE A 64 10.05 0.54 -11.01
N GLN A 65 11.05 -0.23 -10.62
CA GLN A 65 12.21 -0.50 -11.46
C GLN A 65 11.96 -1.59 -12.52
N THR A 66 10.91 -2.40 -12.38
CA THR A 66 10.62 -3.54 -13.27
C THR A 66 10.03 -3.11 -14.61
N SER A 67 8.74 -2.74 -14.66
CA SER A 67 8.05 -2.35 -15.90
C SER A 67 7.30 -1.03 -15.74
N LYS A 68 6.86 -0.45 -16.85
CA LYS A 68 6.04 0.78 -16.81
C LYS A 68 4.69 0.52 -16.12
N SER A 69 4.12 -0.67 -16.30
CA SER A 69 2.85 -1.05 -15.69
C SER A 69 3.03 -1.25 -14.18
N ASP A 70 4.06 -1.98 -13.78
CA ASP A 70 4.37 -2.22 -12.37
C ASP A 70 4.70 -0.93 -11.63
N ALA A 71 5.40 -0.01 -12.30
CA ALA A 71 5.66 1.32 -11.74
C ALA A 71 4.38 2.12 -11.51
N LYS A 72 3.40 2.08 -12.43
CA LYS A 72 2.10 2.72 -12.22
C LYS A 72 1.34 2.09 -11.05
N THR A 73 1.38 0.78 -10.94
CA THR A 73 0.75 0.05 -9.82
C THR A 73 1.43 0.36 -8.49
N ALA A 74 2.76 0.51 -8.47
CA ALA A 74 3.52 0.78 -7.27
C ALA A 74 3.29 2.21 -6.74
N ILE A 75 3.29 3.23 -7.61
CA ILE A 75 3.02 4.63 -7.19
C ILE A 75 1.59 4.87 -6.74
N GLN A 76 0.67 3.98 -7.14
CA GLN A 76 -0.70 4.02 -6.66
C GLN A 76 -0.80 3.57 -5.21
N LYS A 77 0.18 2.84 -4.65
CA LYS A 77 0.17 2.34 -3.27
C LYS A 77 0.78 3.34 -2.29
N ALA A 78 0.46 3.16 -1.02
CA ALA A 78 1.08 3.88 0.08
C ALA A 78 1.55 2.91 1.16
N ILE A 79 2.49 3.37 1.99
CA ILE A 79 2.89 2.68 3.22
C ILE A 79 2.33 3.50 4.39
N ILE A 80 1.54 2.86 5.25
CA ILE A 80 1.04 3.44 6.48
C ILE A 80 1.88 2.90 7.62
N GLU A 81 2.50 3.79 8.38
CA GLU A 81 3.14 3.46 9.64
C GLU A 81 2.10 3.47 10.76
N LEU A 82 2.06 2.36 11.47
CA LEU A 82 1.12 2.04 12.52
C LEU A 82 1.87 1.91 13.84
N ASP A 83 1.28 2.46 14.89
CA ASP A 83 1.72 2.23 16.26
C ASP A 83 1.12 0.93 16.78
N ALA A 84 1.95 0.09 17.39
CA ALA A 84 1.51 -1.12 18.06
C ALA A 84 1.99 -1.17 19.52
N ASP A 85 1.15 -1.73 20.37
CA ASP A 85 1.51 -2.04 21.75
C ASP A 85 2.37 -3.30 21.83
N ASP A 86 2.75 -3.69 23.05
CA ASP A 86 3.62 -4.83 23.29
C ASP A 86 2.90 -6.17 23.02
N GLU A 87 1.57 -6.16 22.97
CA GLU A 87 0.71 -7.29 22.55
C GLU A 87 0.50 -7.33 21.03
N GLU A 88 1.18 -6.44 20.28
CA GLU A 88 1.11 -6.33 18.83
C GLU A 88 -0.29 -5.98 18.30
N LYS A 89 -1.09 -5.33 19.14
CA LYS A 89 -2.34 -4.69 18.73
C LYS A 89 -2.01 -3.32 18.17
N ILE A 90 -2.57 -3.01 17.01
CA ILE A 90 -2.42 -1.70 16.36
C ILE A 90 -3.26 -0.69 17.14
N THR A 91 -2.61 0.35 17.66
CA THR A 91 -3.16 1.37 18.56
C THR A 91 -3.32 2.73 17.90
N GLY A 92 -2.65 2.98 16.76
CA GLY A 92 -2.78 4.25 16.06
C GLY A 92 -2.13 4.29 14.69
N PHE A 93 -2.39 5.39 13.98
CA PHE A 93 -1.78 5.76 12.71
C PHE A 93 -0.75 6.87 12.97
N ASN A 94 0.45 6.75 12.42
CA ASN A 94 1.50 7.77 12.58
C ASN A 94 1.78 8.52 11.27
N LYS A 95 2.37 7.84 10.29
CA LYS A 95 2.83 8.46 9.03
C LYS A 95 2.31 7.71 7.83
N ILE A 96 2.16 8.44 6.73
CA ILE A 96 1.96 7.87 5.40
C ILE A 96 3.16 8.20 4.53
N TYR A 97 3.67 7.18 3.84
CA TYR A 97 4.71 7.28 2.85
C TYR A 97 4.12 6.96 1.48
N THR A 98 4.33 7.87 0.53
CA THR A 98 3.94 7.68 -0.87
C THR A 98 5.18 7.74 -1.74
N VAL A 99 5.16 7.03 -2.85
CA VAL A 99 6.28 6.98 -3.78
C VAL A 99 5.84 7.44 -5.16
N ASP A 100 6.68 8.28 -5.76
CA ASP A 100 6.66 8.56 -7.20
C ASP A 100 8.02 8.14 -7.80
N TYR A 101 8.29 8.43 -9.07
CA TYR A 101 9.61 8.22 -9.63
C TYR A 101 10.04 9.32 -10.60
N ASP A 102 11.32 9.65 -10.54
CA ASP A 102 11.97 10.44 -11.58
C ASP A 102 12.38 9.50 -12.71
N LYS A 103 12.06 9.88 -13.95
CA LYS A 103 12.57 9.18 -15.14
C LYS A 103 13.95 9.72 -15.49
N ARG A 104 14.97 8.87 -15.41
CA ARG A 104 16.34 9.15 -15.85
C ARG A 104 16.72 8.26 -17.02
N TYR A 105 17.86 8.55 -17.62
CA TYR A 105 18.40 7.76 -18.73
C TYR A 105 19.86 7.47 -18.46
N GLU A 106 20.24 6.21 -18.62
CA GLU A 106 21.65 5.77 -18.60
C GLU A 106 22.06 5.29 -19.99
N GLN A 107 23.34 5.38 -20.30
CA GLN A 107 23.88 4.86 -21.55
C GLN A 107 23.84 3.33 -21.49
N ALA A 108 23.20 2.73 -22.50
CA ALA A 108 23.20 1.30 -22.73
C ALA A 108 24.28 0.94 -23.77
N GLU A 109 24.50 -0.36 -23.98
CA GLU A 109 25.39 -0.85 -25.04
C GLU A 109 24.93 -0.33 -26.42
N ASN A 110 25.88 -0.13 -27.33
CA ASN A 110 25.65 0.32 -28.72
C ASN A 110 25.03 1.72 -28.89
N ASN A 111 25.35 2.68 -28.01
CA ASN A 111 24.89 4.08 -28.10
C ASN A 111 23.38 4.28 -27.92
N PHE A 112 22.69 3.32 -27.31
CA PHE A 112 21.28 3.49 -26.90
C PHE A 112 21.17 4.06 -25.49
N PHE A 113 20.01 4.60 -25.13
CA PHE A 113 19.71 5.02 -23.76
C PHE A 113 18.66 4.10 -23.15
N LYS A 114 18.93 3.60 -21.95
CA LYS A 114 17.97 2.84 -21.14
C LYS A 114 17.28 3.80 -20.18
N SER A 115 15.95 3.78 -20.18
CA SER A 115 15.19 4.56 -19.20
C SER A 115 15.24 3.88 -17.83
N LEU A 116 15.64 4.63 -16.81
CA LEU A 116 15.58 4.25 -15.41
C LEU A 116 14.45 5.01 -14.71
N ARG A 117 13.78 4.34 -13.77
CA ARG A 117 12.82 4.97 -12.87
C ARG A 117 13.44 4.97 -11.48
N ILE A 118 13.76 6.16 -10.98
CA ILE A 118 14.39 6.34 -9.67
C ILE A 118 13.29 6.68 -8.67
N PRO A 119 13.01 5.81 -7.68
CA PRO A 119 12.00 6.07 -6.68
C PRO A 119 12.24 7.38 -5.93
N LYS A 120 11.15 8.11 -5.67
CA LYS A 120 11.14 9.38 -4.95
C LYS A 120 10.07 9.33 -3.88
N TRP A 121 10.52 9.27 -2.63
CA TRP A 121 9.63 9.15 -1.48
C TRP A 121 9.17 10.51 -0.97
N SER A 122 7.91 10.56 -0.57
CA SER A 122 7.33 11.62 0.25
C SER A 122 6.79 11.02 1.53
N GLU A 123 6.94 11.72 2.64
CA GLU A 123 6.35 11.34 3.92
C GLU A 123 5.53 12.50 4.49
N ARG A 124 4.44 12.17 5.20
CA ARG A 124 3.71 13.13 6.02
C ARG A 124 3.10 12.43 7.23
N ALA A 125 2.90 13.19 8.30
CA ALA A 125 2.11 12.73 9.44
C ALA A 125 0.64 12.54 9.03
N ILE A 126 -0.02 11.56 9.64
CA ILE A 126 -1.45 11.31 9.51
C ILE A 126 -2.16 11.98 10.67
N ASN A 127 -3.09 12.88 10.40
CA ASN A 127 -4.00 13.38 11.42
C ASN A 127 -5.19 12.42 11.56
N ALA A 128 -5.03 11.37 12.37
CA ALA A 128 -6.03 10.30 12.49
C ALA A 128 -7.44 10.80 12.88
N GLN A 129 -7.55 11.93 13.59
CA GLN A 129 -8.86 12.50 13.95
C GLN A 129 -9.65 13.01 12.74
N ASN A 130 -8.94 13.49 11.71
CA ASN A 130 -9.53 14.10 10.53
C ASN A 130 -9.37 13.25 9.26
N GLU A 131 -8.51 12.24 9.31
CA GLU A 131 -8.10 11.46 8.15
C GLU A 131 -8.38 9.97 8.28
N ALA A 132 -8.77 9.46 9.45
CA ALA A 132 -9.15 8.06 9.61
C ALA A 132 -10.67 7.95 9.83
N THR A 133 -11.35 7.07 9.09
CA THR A 133 -12.74 6.76 9.38
C THR A 133 -12.91 6.04 10.70
N SER A 134 -14.09 6.24 11.29
CA SER A 134 -14.62 5.36 12.33
C SER A 134 -14.41 3.90 11.92
N GLY A 135 -13.72 3.11 12.74
CA GLY A 135 -13.44 1.68 12.50
C GLY A 135 -12.24 1.35 11.59
N ALA A 136 -11.52 2.33 11.03
CA ALA A 136 -10.31 2.06 10.23
C ALA A 136 -9.21 1.33 11.03
N LEU A 137 -9.09 1.68 12.31
CA LEU A 137 -8.13 1.04 13.22
C LEU A 137 -8.51 -0.42 13.53
N ASP A 138 -9.81 -0.68 13.69
CA ASP A 138 -10.32 -2.03 13.94
C ASP A 138 -10.12 -2.92 12.71
N GLU A 139 -10.39 -2.40 11.51
CA GLU A 139 -10.15 -3.11 10.25
C GLU A 139 -8.65 -3.43 10.05
N MET A 140 -7.75 -2.49 10.34
CA MET A 140 -6.31 -2.76 10.28
C MET A 140 -5.88 -3.85 11.26
N ASN A 141 -6.46 -3.86 12.47
CA ASN A 141 -6.23 -4.93 13.44
C ASN A 141 -6.73 -6.28 12.91
N ILE A 142 -7.93 -6.34 12.33
CA ILE A 142 -8.50 -7.57 11.76
C ILE A 142 -7.58 -8.12 10.66
N GLN A 143 -7.20 -7.30 9.69
CA GLN A 143 -6.34 -7.73 8.58
C GLN A 143 -4.95 -8.15 9.06
N TYR A 144 -4.37 -7.44 10.03
CA TYR A 144 -3.06 -7.80 10.58
C TYR A 144 -3.09 -9.17 11.26
N GLN A 145 -4.11 -9.43 12.08
CA GLN A 145 -4.27 -10.72 12.76
C GLN A 145 -4.54 -11.86 11.78
N GLN A 146 -5.35 -11.63 10.75
CA GLN A 146 -5.57 -12.62 9.67
C GLN A 146 -4.27 -12.96 8.93
N THR A 147 -3.40 -11.97 8.70
CA THR A 147 -2.12 -12.18 8.01
C THR A 147 -1.17 -13.07 8.83
N LYS A 148 -1.18 -12.92 10.15
CA LYS A 148 -0.43 -13.79 11.07
C LYS A 148 -0.96 -15.22 11.07
N GLN A 149 -2.28 -15.40 11.11
CA GLN A 149 -2.90 -16.74 11.08
C GLN A 149 -2.70 -17.47 9.75
N ALA A 150 -2.54 -16.73 8.64
CA ALA A 150 -2.29 -17.28 7.31
C ALA A 150 -0.83 -17.72 7.07
N THR A 151 0.09 -17.47 8.00
CA THR A 151 1.45 -18.01 7.96
C THR A 151 1.43 -19.37 8.65
N PRO A 152 1.55 -20.50 7.95
CA PRO A 152 1.59 -21.80 8.63
C PRO A 152 2.84 -21.85 9.49
N GLU A 153 2.73 -22.37 10.72
CA GLU A 153 3.88 -22.84 11.47
C GLU A 153 4.79 -23.65 10.54
N PRO A 154 6.12 -23.42 10.53
CA PRO A 154 7.01 -24.32 9.84
C PRO A 154 6.82 -25.70 10.47
N ALA A 155 6.38 -26.67 9.66
CA ALA A 155 6.29 -28.05 10.07
C ALA A 155 7.64 -28.47 10.63
N LEU A 156 7.66 -28.75 11.94
CA LEU A 156 8.79 -29.37 12.62
C LEU A 156 9.08 -30.70 11.90
N THR A 157 10.20 -30.75 11.18
CA THR A 157 10.85 -31.98 10.72
C THR A 157 12.11 -32.21 11.52
#